data_AF-E6ZZY9-F1
#
_entry.id   AF-E6ZZY9-F1
#
_cell.length_a   1.000
_cell.length_b   1.000
_cell.length_c   1.000
_cell.angle_alpha   90.00
_cell.angle_beta   90.00
_cell.angle_gamma   90.00
#
_symmetry.space_group_name_H-M   'P 1'
#
loop_
_entity.id
_entity.type
_entity.pdbx_description
1 polymer ?
#
loop_
_entity_poly.entity_id
_entity_poly.type
_entity_poly.pdbx_seq_one_letter_code
_entity_poly.pdbx_strand_id
1 'polypeptide(L)'
;MQLLIVLIALKAAPSCVSAFDPPPSMVRIPELQLFPVTQIHPASSGRLGSGSVAQVATDPSRYVEVPTWSRHHQGEVSSSRDPPTSRALPVLLDLLPPSQASSRDLTAQDASIPAYHGGPLTVLPVPAGPKAGPNMIHPSHYIPVVRQEPGGQMWGPFGVGMPKFTLQAYPLELPLFKHLYQGAHLEAWTPWDFEEFIIDGKFKAAYVRFQPDPAMLRAIHTAIWNQLFSEGIEPRPVSTSGTAVQGDFLWPPVEVVRMPAADLDIPPSIRSQRIRQAISEKMHGHTSSRPRLFHLEVQVQGRIRHVLMVPGRDYRYVHLWRDQDSSQLWLFFEGMRPGFFVGKGYSNRLAFLGAMFLPNGAEYVLLQANAVKVAFPSIL
;
A
#
# COMPACT_ATOMS: atom_id res chain seq x y z
N MET A 1 7.19 -28.15 -71.53
CA MET A 1 7.31 -27.23 -70.37
C MET A 1 5.96 -26.54 -70.19
N GLN A 2 5.18 -27.00 -69.22
CA GLN A 2 3.88 -26.46 -68.86
C GLN A 2 4.06 -25.25 -67.93
N LEU A 3 3.52 -24.10 -68.31
CA LEU A 3 3.42 -22.91 -67.46
C LEU A 3 2.08 -22.97 -66.72
N LEU A 4 2.15 -23.11 -65.40
CA LEU A 4 1.00 -23.09 -64.50
C LEU A 4 0.65 -21.63 -64.18
N ILE A 5 -0.50 -21.16 -64.66
CA ILE A 5 -1.07 -19.85 -64.32
C ILE A 5 -1.89 -20.03 -63.03
N VAL A 6 -1.44 -19.42 -61.94
CA VAL A 6 -2.19 -19.35 -60.68
C VAL A 6 -2.98 -18.03 -60.67
N LEU A 7 -4.31 -18.13 -60.82
CA LEU A 7 -5.25 -17.05 -60.54
C LEU A 7 -5.41 -16.89 -59.01
N ILE A 8 -5.06 -15.72 -58.47
CA ILE A 8 -5.42 -15.33 -57.10
C ILE A 8 -6.69 -14.48 -57.18
N ALA A 9 -7.79 -15.03 -56.69
CA ALA A 9 -9.04 -14.31 -56.50
C ALA A 9 -8.96 -13.44 -55.24
N LEU A 10 -8.94 -12.11 -55.41
CA LEU A 10 -9.17 -11.16 -54.32
C LEU A 10 -10.67 -11.18 -53.94
N LYS A 11 -11.00 -11.76 -52.79
CA LYS A 11 -12.27 -11.54 -52.11
C LYS A 11 -12.23 -10.20 -51.38
N ALA A 12 -13.09 -9.28 -51.78
CA ALA A 12 -13.36 -8.03 -51.09
C ALA A 12 -13.96 -8.32 -49.70
N ALA A 13 -13.40 -7.70 -48.66
CA ALA A 13 -13.96 -7.67 -47.31
C ALA A 13 -14.98 -6.53 -47.19
N PRO A 14 -16.07 -6.69 -46.41
CA PRO A 14 -17.07 -5.66 -46.22
C PRO A 14 -16.53 -4.53 -45.33
N SER A 15 -16.79 -3.29 -45.75
CA SER A 15 -16.48 -2.06 -45.03
C SER A 15 -17.26 -2.03 -43.70
N CYS A 16 -16.55 -2.13 -42.57
CA CYS A 16 -17.11 -1.78 -41.26
C CYS A 16 -17.36 -0.27 -41.21
N VAL A 17 -18.63 0.10 -41.12
CA VAL A 17 -19.07 1.46 -40.80
C VAL A 17 -18.66 1.74 -39.35
N SER A 18 -17.74 2.68 -39.14
CA SER A 18 -17.36 3.12 -37.80
C SER A 18 -18.54 3.83 -37.16
N ALA A 19 -19.02 3.32 -36.03
CA ALA A 19 -19.89 4.07 -35.15
C ALA A 19 -19.14 5.34 -34.71
N PHE A 20 -19.68 6.50 -35.07
CA PHE A 20 -19.18 7.79 -34.59
C PHE A 20 -19.39 7.84 -33.08
N ASP A 21 -18.29 7.84 -32.31
CA ASP A 21 -18.35 8.20 -30.90
C ASP A 21 -18.89 9.63 -30.78
N PRO A 22 -19.89 9.88 -29.92
CA PRO A 22 -20.38 11.23 -29.70
C PRO A 22 -19.24 12.10 -29.13
N PRO A 23 -19.13 13.37 -29.55
CA PRO A 23 -18.12 14.27 -29.03
C PRO A 23 -18.25 14.40 -27.50
N PRO A 24 -17.13 14.49 -26.76
CA PRO A 24 -17.16 14.60 -25.31
C PRO A 24 -17.93 15.84 -24.87
N SER A 25 -18.73 15.72 -23.82
CA SER A 25 -19.40 16.86 -23.21
C SER A 25 -18.37 17.76 -22.51
N MET A 26 -18.48 19.06 -22.68
CA MET A 26 -17.60 20.04 -22.02
C MET A 26 -18.26 20.55 -20.74
N VAL A 27 -17.52 20.53 -19.63
CA VAL A 27 -17.96 21.11 -18.35
C VAL A 27 -17.09 22.31 -18.01
N ARG A 28 -17.72 23.42 -17.63
CA ARG A 28 -17.04 24.65 -17.18
C ARG A 28 -16.81 24.60 -15.69
N ILE A 29 -15.54 24.63 -15.29
CA ILE A 29 -15.12 24.62 -13.88
C ILE A 29 -14.46 25.97 -13.58
N PRO A 30 -14.82 26.67 -12.48
CA PRO A 30 -14.11 27.88 -12.07
C PRO A 30 -12.60 27.61 -11.89
N GLU A 31 -11.74 28.46 -12.45
CA GLU A 31 -10.28 28.26 -12.44
C GLU A 31 -9.71 28.10 -11.01
N LEU A 32 -10.32 28.78 -10.04
CA LEU A 32 -9.95 28.70 -8.61
C LEU A 32 -10.13 27.31 -7.98
N GLN A 33 -11.00 26.46 -8.54
CA GLN A 33 -11.16 25.07 -8.06
C GLN A 33 -10.04 24.15 -8.56
N LEU A 34 -9.43 24.46 -9.70
CA LEU A 34 -8.32 23.67 -10.27
C LEU A 34 -6.97 24.09 -9.70
N PHE A 35 -6.85 25.37 -9.31
CA PHE A 35 -5.62 25.95 -8.77
C PHE A 35 -5.92 26.77 -7.52
N PRO A 36 -6.00 26.15 -6.32
CA PRO A 36 -6.21 26.89 -5.08
C PRO A 36 -4.98 27.77 -4.80
N VAL A 37 -5.10 29.07 -5.05
CA VAL A 37 -4.06 30.05 -4.74
C VAL A 37 -4.12 30.36 -3.25
N THR A 38 -3.03 30.12 -2.53
CA THR A 38 -2.89 30.53 -1.13
C THR A 38 -2.88 32.06 -1.06
N GLN A 39 -3.96 32.66 -0.57
CA GLN A 39 -3.99 34.11 -0.33
C GLN A 39 -3.00 34.44 0.78
N ILE A 40 -1.92 35.14 0.43
CA ILE A 40 -0.96 35.64 1.41
C ILE A 40 -1.60 36.86 2.08
N HIS A 41 -1.88 36.73 3.39
CA HIS A 41 -2.43 37.80 4.22
C HIS A 41 -1.49 39.02 4.23
N PRO A 42 -1.96 40.26 3.99
CA PRO A 42 -1.09 41.44 3.89
C PRO A 42 -0.49 41.94 5.21
N ALA A 43 -0.56 41.17 6.30
CA ALA A 43 -0.07 41.58 7.62
C ALA A 43 1.43 41.30 7.86
N SER A 44 2.17 40.82 6.87
CA SER A 44 3.57 40.42 7.01
C SER A 44 4.47 40.95 5.88
N SER A 45 4.48 42.27 5.65
CA SER A 45 5.51 42.92 4.83
C SER A 45 6.66 43.47 5.71
N GLY A 46 7.43 42.56 6.30
CA GLY A 46 8.71 42.86 6.93
C GLY A 46 9.84 42.91 5.90
N ARG A 47 10.01 44.07 5.28
CA ARG A 47 11.23 44.63 4.65
C ARG A 47 12.41 43.66 4.41
N LEU A 48 12.54 43.12 3.19
CA LEU A 48 13.82 42.76 2.56
C LEU A 48 13.65 42.37 1.07
N GLY A 49 14.49 42.96 0.21
CA GLY A 49 14.87 42.40 -1.09
C GLY A 49 13.93 42.64 -2.27
N SER A 50 14.29 43.62 -3.12
CA SER A 50 13.66 43.89 -4.42
C SER A 50 13.85 42.72 -5.39
N GLY A 51 12.88 41.79 -5.43
CA GLY A 51 12.68 40.84 -6.52
C GLY A 51 11.23 40.91 -6.98
N SER A 52 10.98 41.55 -8.12
CA SER A 52 9.64 41.64 -8.72
C SER A 52 9.16 40.27 -9.17
N VAL A 53 8.40 39.58 -8.33
CA VAL A 53 7.61 38.41 -8.74
C VAL A 53 6.36 38.93 -9.41
N ALA A 54 6.19 38.65 -10.71
CA ALA A 54 4.98 38.99 -11.44
C ALA A 54 3.79 38.26 -10.81
N GLN A 55 2.92 39.01 -10.12
CA GLN A 55 1.63 38.51 -9.68
C GLN A 55 0.73 38.38 -10.92
N VAL A 56 0.43 37.15 -11.31
CA VAL A 56 -0.61 36.89 -12.31
C VAL A 56 -1.95 37.06 -11.59
N ALA A 57 -2.66 38.14 -11.88
CA ALA A 57 -4.01 38.34 -11.37
C ALA A 57 -4.91 37.24 -11.94
N THR A 58 -5.43 36.36 -11.08
CA THR A 58 -6.47 35.41 -11.45
C THR A 58 -7.82 36.12 -11.39
N ASP A 59 -8.54 36.11 -12.51
CA ASP A 59 -9.89 36.65 -12.58
C ASP A 59 -10.87 35.63 -12.00
N PRO A 60 -11.59 35.94 -10.90
CA PRO A 60 -12.52 35.02 -10.25
C PRO A 60 -13.71 34.63 -11.14
N SER A 61 -13.94 35.33 -12.26
CA SER A 61 -14.96 35.00 -13.25
C SER A 61 -14.48 34.06 -14.36
N ARG A 62 -13.21 33.63 -14.33
CA ARG A 62 -12.63 32.77 -15.36
C ARG A 62 -12.98 31.30 -15.13
N TYR A 63 -13.56 30.69 -16.16
CA TYR A 63 -13.90 29.26 -16.22
C TYR A 63 -12.96 28.54 -17.18
N VAL A 64 -12.58 27.32 -16.82
CA VAL A 64 -11.82 26.40 -17.66
C VAL A 64 -12.79 25.32 -18.17
N GLU A 65 -12.81 25.10 -19.48
CA GLU A 65 -13.59 24.04 -20.09
C GLU A 65 -12.80 22.72 -20.05
N VAL A 66 -13.38 21.70 -19.43
CA VAL A 66 -12.77 20.38 -19.28
C VAL A 66 -13.68 19.34 -19.94
N PRO A 67 -13.17 18.50 -20.85
CA PRO A 67 -13.94 17.43 -21.45
C PRO A 67 -14.25 16.33 -20.41
N THR A 68 -15.50 15.87 -20.38
CA THR A 68 -15.94 14.76 -19.54
C THR A 68 -16.37 13.58 -20.41
N TRP A 69 -15.90 12.39 -20.06
CA TRP A 69 -16.30 11.14 -20.72
C TRP A 69 -17.38 10.45 -19.90
N SER A 70 -18.57 10.28 -20.47
CA SER A 70 -19.65 9.53 -19.84
C SER A 70 -19.28 8.05 -19.78
N ARG A 71 -19.24 7.48 -18.57
CA ARG A 71 -19.01 6.05 -18.37
C ARG A 71 -20.27 5.31 -18.79
N HIS A 72 -20.21 4.53 -19.87
CA HIS A 72 -21.32 3.67 -20.28
C HIS A 72 -21.65 2.66 -19.17
N HIS A 73 -22.86 2.76 -18.61
CA HIS A 73 -23.46 1.68 -17.83
C HIS A 73 -23.86 0.56 -18.80
N GLN A 74 -23.20 -0.60 -18.71
CA GLN A 74 -23.64 -1.81 -19.38
C GLN A 74 -24.87 -2.35 -18.65
N GLY A 75 -25.92 -2.58 -19.43
CA GLY A 75 -27.28 -2.81 -18.96
C GLY A 75 -27.56 -4.17 -18.32
N GLU A 76 -28.57 -4.14 -17.46
CA GLU A 76 -29.35 -5.25 -16.96
C GLU A 76 -30.04 -6.01 -18.11
N VAL A 77 -30.08 -7.35 -18.03
CA VAL A 77 -31.01 -8.18 -18.79
C VAL A 77 -31.67 -9.16 -17.82
N SER A 78 -33.00 -9.13 -17.78
CA SER A 78 -33.88 -9.97 -16.95
C SER A 78 -34.69 -10.98 -17.79
N SER A 79 -34.87 -12.19 -17.22
CA SER A 79 -35.99 -13.17 -17.39
C SER A 79 -36.11 -13.92 -18.76
N SER A 80 -36.65 -15.14 -18.93
CA SER A 80 -37.16 -16.26 -18.11
C SER A 80 -37.53 -17.44 -19.06
N ARG A 81 -37.53 -18.70 -18.58
CA ARG A 81 -38.58 -19.77 -18.76
C ARG A 81 -38.04 -21.20 -18.57
N ASP A 82 -38.79 -21.99 -17.79
CA ASP A 82 -38.64 -23.40 -17.38
C ASP A 82 -39.09 -24.44 -18.47
N PRO A 83 -39.32 -25.75 -18.14
CA PRO A 83 -38.38 -26.90 -18.05
C PRO A 83 -38.77 -28.06 -19.01
N PRO A 84 -38.14 -29.26 -18.97
CA PRO A 84 -38.82 -30.41 -18.32
C PRO A 84 -37.95 -31.54 -17.70
N THR A 85 -38.47 -32.10 -16.60
CA THR A 85 -38.70 -33.53 -16.24
C THR A 85 -37.59 -34.62 -16.33
N SER A 86 -37.14 -35.04 -15.13
CA SER A 86 -37.06 -36.41 -14.55
C SER A 86 -36.25 -37.55 -15.21
N ARG A 87 -35.26 -38.06 -14.45
CA ARG A 87 -35.02 -39.51 -14.22
C ARG A 87 -34.19 -39.75 -12.94
N ALA A 88 -34.41 -40.90 -12.32
CA ALA A 88 -34.21 -41.20 -10.90
C ALA A 88 -33.08 -42.21 -10.58
N LEU A 89 -32.46 -42.01 -9.38
CA LEU A 89 -31.86 -42.95 -8.38
C LEU A 89 -30.61 -43.80 -8.75
N PRO A 90 -29.84 -44.38 -7.76
CA PRO A 90 -29.99 -44.47 -6.27
C PRO A 90 -28.75 -43.97 -5.45
N VAL A 91 -28.89 -43.42 -4.22
CA VAL A 91 -28.90 -44.01 -2.83
C VAL A 91 -27.60 -44.68 -2.32
N LEU A 92 -27.24 -44.32 -1.06
CA LEU A 92 -26.18 -44.76 -0.10
C LEU A 92 -24.92 -43.87 -0.07
N LEU A 93 -24.43 -43.32 1.06
CA LEU A 93 -24.46 -43.78 2.46
C LEU A 93 -24.44 -42.58 3.44
N ASP A 94 -25.27 -42.68 4.48
CA ASP A 94 -25.17 -41.92 5.74
C ASP A 94 -23.86 -42.22 6.48
N LEU A 95 -23.40 -41.23 7.27
CA LEU A 95 -23.02 -41.35 8.69
C LEU A 95 -22.09 -40.17 9.04
N LEU A 96 -22.60 -39.18 9.79
CA LEU A 96 -21.90 -38.45 10.87
C LEU A 96 -22.89 -37.47 11.55
N PRO A 97 -22.79 -37.25 12.89
CA PRO A 97 -23.89 -36.79 13.74
C PRO A 97 -24.04 -35.26 13.82
N PRO A 98 -25.21 -34.75 14.27
CA PRO A 98 -25.46 -33.32 14.43
C PRO A 98 -24.83 -32.79 15.72
N SER A 99 -23.79 -31.95 15.59
CA SER A 99 -23.33 -31.10 16.70
C SER A 99 -24.28 -29.91 16.81
N GLN A 100 -25.05 -29.88 17.89
CA GLN A 100 -25.81 -28.71 18.31
C GLN A 100 -24.82 -27.62 18.75
N ALA A 101 -24.62 -26.61 17.90
CA ALA A 101 -24.05 -25.33 18.32
C ALA A 101 -25.20 -24.37 18.58
N SER A 102 -25.39 -24.04 19.85
CA SER A 102 -26.30 -23.03 20.35
C SER A 102 -25.98 -21.67 19.72
N SER A 103 -26.91 -21.13 18.94
CA SER A 103 -26.89 -19.74 18.49
C SER A 103 -27.06 -18.83 19.71
N ARG A 104 -25.94 -18.36 20.26
CA ARG A 104 -25.94 -17.16 21.10
C ARG A 104 -25.90 -15.96 20.18
N ASP A 105 -27.03 -15.27 20.11
CA ASP A 105 -27.11 -13.87 19.69
C ASP A 105 -26.23 -13.04 20.63
N LEU A 106 -24.98 -12.83 20.22
CA LEU A 106 -24.14 -11.75 20.73
C LEU A 106 -24.41 -10.55 19.84
N THR A 107 -25.26 -9.65 20.33
CA THR A 107 -25.29 -8.26 19.91
C THR A 107 -23.86 -7.72 19.98
N ALA A 108 -23.20 -7.64 18.83
CA ALA A 108 -21.91 -6.98 18.68
C ALA A 108 -22.09 -5.52 19.09
N GLN A 109 -21.66 -5.20 20.31
CA GLN A 109 -21.30 -3.84 20.65
C GLN A 109 -20.15 -3.48 19.72
N ASP A 110 -20.47 -2.63 18.76
CA ASP A 110 -19.53 -1.98 17.86
C ASP A 110 -18.55 -1.16 18.70
N ALA A 111 -17.49 -1.82 19.19
CA ALA A 111 -16.33 -1.16 19.75
C ALA A 111 -15.60 -0.52 18.57
N SER A 112 -16.17 0.57 18.06
CA SER A 112 -15.56 1.40 17.04
C SER A 112 -14.29 1.99 17.63
N ILE A 113 -13.17 1.29 17.42
CA ILE A 113 -11.84 1.85 17.61
C ILE A 113 -11.83 3.13 16.76
N PRO A 114 -11.61 4.32 17.34
CA PRO A 114 -11.55 5.53 16.55
C PRO A 114 -10.42 5.36 15.54
N ALA A 115 -10.79 5.12 14.28
CA ALA A 115 -9.88 5.23 13.16
C ALA A 115 -9.52 6.71 13.09
N TYR A 116 -8.45 7.11 13.77
CA TYR A 116 -7.94 8.46 13.74
C TYR A 116 -7.48 8.74 12.31
N HIS A 117 -8.38 9.34 11.53
CA HIS A 117 -8.05 9.96 10.26
C HIS A 117 -7.08 11.09 10.56
N GLY A 118 -5.84 10.94 10.10
CA GLY A 118 -4.76 11.85 10.45
C GLY A 118 -5.09 13.26 9.99
N GLY A 119 -5.35 14.16 10.94
CA GLY A 119 -5.49 15.57 10.60
C GLY A 119 -4.13 16.24 10.42
N PRO A 120 -4.11 17.57 10.21
CA PRO A 120 -2.93 18.29 9.77
C PRO A 120 -1.74 18.13 10.74
N LEU A 121 -0.55 18.01 10.16
CA LEU A 121 0.72 17.97 10.89
C LEU A 121 1.29 19.38 11.00
N THR A 122 1.54 19.83 12.23
CA THR A 122 2.23 21.09 12.53
C THR A 122 3.66 20.79 12.91
N VAL A 123 4.63 21.34 12.17
CA VAL A 123 6.04 21.22 12.51
C VAL A 123 6.34 22.10 13.70
N LEU A 124 6.91 21.53 14.77
CA LEU A 124 7.34 22.32 15.91
C LEU A 124 8.74 22.89 15.66
N PRO A 125 9.02 24.14 16.09
CA PRO A 125 10.34 24.71 15.98
C PRO A 125 11.33 23.82 16.72
N VAL A 126 12.44 23.46 16.06
CA VAL A 126 13.54 22.78 16.71
C VAL A 126 14.13 23.76 17.74
N PRO A 127 14.20 23.42 19.03
CA PRO A 127 14.98 24.20 19.97
C PRO A 127 16.41 24.30 19.43
N ALA A 128 17.00 25.49 19.42
CA ALA A 128 18.38 25.68 18.96
C ALA A 128 19.30 24.76 19.77
N GLY A 129 19.65 23.61 19.18
CA GLY A 129 20.43 22.60 19.85
C GLY A 129 21.81 23.14 20.25
N PRO A 130 22.44 22.57 21.29
CA PRO A 130 23.80 22.93 21.64
C PRO A 130 24.70 22.75 20.42
N LYS A 131 25.49 23.79 20.08
CA LYS A 131 26.39 23.81 18.93
C LYS A 131 27.26 22.55 18.96
N ALA A 132 27.06 21.66 17.99
CA ALA A 132 27.84 20.43 17.88
C ALA A 132 29.33 20.77 17.78
N GLY A 133 30.14 20.14 18.63
CA GLY A 133 31.59 20.30 18.63
C GLY A 133 32.21 19.78 17.32
N PRO A 134 33.42 20.26 16.96
CA PRO A 134 34.05 20.03 15.66
C PRO A 134 34.39 18.56 15.31
N ASN A 135 34.19 17.60 16.24
CA ASN A 135 34.52 16.18 16.04
C ASN A 135 33.31 15.24 16.15
N MET A 136 32.06 15.74 16.23
CA MET A 136 30.91 14.87 16.05
C MET A 136 30.71 14.62 14.56
N ILE A 137 30.86 13.37 14.13
CA ILE A 137 30.38 12.86 12.84
C ILE A 137 28.99 13.47 12.64
N HIS A 138 28.87 14.29 11.59
CA HIS A 138 27.73 15.19 11.38
C HIS A 138 26.41 14.44 11.62
N PRO A 139 25.48 15.02 12.39
CA PRO A 139 24.19 14.41 12.63
C PRO A 139 23.55 14.15 11.27
N SER A 140 23.20 12.87 11.08
CA SER A 140 22.11 12.42 10.23
C SER A 140 21.02 13.50 10.22
N HIS A 141 20.58 13.92 9.03
CA HIS A 141 19.47 14.86 8.91
C HIS A 141 18.32 14.34 9.77
N TYR A 142 17.64 15.21 10.52
CA TYR A 142 16.48 14.79 11.30
C TYR A 142 15.24 15.52 10.81
N ILE A 143 14.12 14.82 10.82
CA ILE A 143 12.82 15.45 10.68
C ILE A 143 12.46 15.96 12.09
N PRO A 144 12.10 17.24 12.22
CA PRO A 144 11.71 17.82 13.50
C PRO A 144 10.49 17.11 14.06
N VAL A 145 10.24 17.33 15.36
CA VAL A 145 9.01 16.86 15.99
C VAL A 145 7.82 17.48 15.29
N VAL A 146 6.84 16.65 14.91
CA VAL A 146 5.58 17.11 14.34
C VAL A 146 4.43 16.79 15.28
N ARG A 147 3.51 17.73 15.43
CA ARG A 147 2.30 17.58 16.21
C ARG A 147 1.12 17.34 15.28
N GLN A 148 0.38 16.27 15.52
CA GLN A 148 -0.83 15.95 14.78
C GLN A 148 -2.06 16.53 15.47
N GLU A 149 -2.89 17.22 14.70
CA GLU A 149 -4.16 17.80 15.17
C GLU A 149 -5.34 17.12 14.47
N PRO A 150 -6.52 17.00 15.11
CA PRO A 150 -6.77 17.21 16.53
C PRO A 150 -6.21 16.07 17.38
N GLY A 151 -5.81 16.35 18.61
CA GLY A 151 -5.35 15.34 19.58
C GLY A 151 -3.94 15.59 20.11
N GLY A 152 -3.17 16.46 19.45
CA GLY A 152 -1.87 16.91 19.93
C GLY A 152 -0.81 15.82 20.00
N GLN A 153 -0.99 14.69 19.30
CA GLN A 153 -0.03 13.59 19.28
C GLN A 153 1.29 14.05 18.68
N MET A 154 2.38 13.76 19.37
CA MET A 154 3.72 14.19 19.00
C MET A 154 4.46 13.03 18.33
N TRP A 155 5.08 13.33 17.20
CA TRP A 155 5.81 12.37 16.38
C TRP A 155 7.24 12.84 16.18
N GLY A 156 8.20 11.92 16.20
CA GLY A 156 9.62 12.23 16.02
C GLY A 156 10.33 12.73 17.30
N PRO A 157 11.54 13.28 17.18
CA PRO A 157 12.26 13.54 15.93
C PRO A 157 12.64 12.24 15.22
N PHE A 158 12.62 12.26 13.88
CA PHE A 158 12.95 11.08 13.07
C PHE A 158 14.34 11.22 12.47
N GLY A 159 15.20 10.22 12.68
CA GLY A 159 16.51 10.17 12.04
C GLY A 159 16.43 9.80 10.57
N VAL A 160 17.11 10.55 9.71
CA VAL A 160 17.31 10.27 8.27
C VAL A 160 18.75 9.82 8.05
N GLY A 161 18.95 8.86 7.15
CA GLY A 161 20.25 8.23 6.87
C GLY A 161 20.58 7.07 7.80
N MET A 162 19.62 6.60 8.60
CA MET A 162 19.80 5.42 9.44
C MET A 162 19.82 4.15 8.57
N PRO A 163 20.70 3.17 8.85
CA PRO A 163 20.85 1.98 8.01
C PRO A 163 19.76 0.92 8.23
N LYS A 164 18.87 1.11 9.21
CA LYS A 164 17.85 0.17 9.69
C LYS A 164 16.60 0.94 10.13
N PHE A 165 15.49 0.23 10.24
CA PHE A 165 14.28 0.76 10.86
C PHE A 165 14.57 1.19 12.29
N THR A 166 13.97 2.30 12.72
CA THR A 166 13.99 2.71 14.13
C THR A 166 12.70 2.26 14.80
N LEU A 167 12.76 2.00 16.11
CA LEU A 167 11.59 1.64 16.93
C LEU A 167 10.73 2.87 17.27
N GLN A 168 10.37 3.60 16.24
CA GLN A 168 9.52 4.78 16.33
C GLN A 168 8.34 4.57 15.41
N ALA A 169 7.14 4.68 15.97
CA ALA A 169 5.94 4.82 15.16
C ALA A 169 6.00 6.17 14.44
N TYR A 170 5.41 6.25 13.25
CA TYR A 170 5.31 7.48 12.48
C TYR A 170 3.90 7.66 11.93
N PRO A 171 3.45 8.91 11.68
CA PRO A 171 2.13 9.12 11.12
C PRO A 171 2.13 8.57 9.69
N LEU A 172 1.13 7.75 9.36
CA LEU A 172 1.10 7.04 8.06
C LEU A 172 1.07 8.01 6.87
N GLU A 173 0.54 9.22 7.06
CA GLU A 173 0.51 10.28 6.06
C GLU A 173 1.57 11.34 6.36
N LEU A 174 2.75 11.15 5.78
CA LEU A 174 3.82 12.15 5.82
C LEU A 174 3.97 12.86 4.48
N PRO A 175 3.96 14.21 4.46
CA PRO A 175 4.18 14.98 3.24
C PRO A 175 5.49 14.61 2.52
N LEU A 176 6.55 14.25 3.25
CA LEU A 176 7.86 13.89 2.70
C LEU A 176 7.85 12.57 1.90
N PHE A 177 6.82 11.74 2.07
CA PHE A 177 6.60 10.52 1.30
C PHE A 177 5.53 10.67 0.22
N LYS A 178 4.97 11.87 0.02
CA LYS A 178 3.88 12.09 -0.95
C LYS A 178 4.24 11.66 -2.36
N HIS A 179 5.50 11.82 -2.76
CA HIS A 179 6.01 11.36 -4.06
C HIS A 179 6.08 9.82 -4.20
N LEU A 180 5.91 9.05 -3.11
CA LEU A 180 5.92 7.58 -3.13
C LEU A 180 4.51 7.00 -3.26
N TYR A 181 3.49 7.66 -2.70
CA TYR A 181 2.10 7.21 -2.79
C TYR A 181 1.23 8.10 -3.70
N GLN A 182 1.85 9.02 -4.46
CA GLN A 182 1.20 9.80 -5.52
C GLN A 182 2.11 9.94 -6.75
N GLY A 183 1.52 10.06 -7.94
CA GLY A 183 2.20 10.45 -9.18
C GLY A 183 2.28 9.38 -10.28
N ALA A 184 2.80 9.77 -11.44
CA ALA A 184 2.77 9.00 -12.69
C ALA A 184 3.40 7.60 -12.61
N HIS A 185 4.35 7.38 -11.69
CA HIS A 185 4.96 6.06 -11.50
C HIS A 185 4.01 5.01 -10.90
N LEU A 186 2.88 5.44 -10.31
CA LEU A 186 1.79 4.57 -9.89
C LEU A 186 0.85 4.26 -11.04
N GLU A 187 0.67 5.17 -11.99
CA GLU A 187 -0.16 4.95 -13.18
C GLU A 187 0.42 3.85 -14.08
N ALA A 188 1.75 3.73 -14.09
CA ALA A 188 2.45 2.66 -14.80
C ALA A 188 2.36 1.28 -14.12
N TRP A 189 1.87 1.16 -12.89
CA TRP A 189 1.90 -0.10 -12.14
C TRP A 189 0.62 -0.35 -11.38
N THR A 190 -0.04 -1.45 -11.68
CA THR A 190 -1.30 -1.81 -11.03
C THR A 190 -1.07 -2.84 -9.94
N PRO A 191 -1.70 -2.68 -8.76
CA PRO A 191 -1.81 -3.74 -7.77
C PRO A 191 -2.27 -5.06 -8.39
N TRP A 192 -1.67 -6.16 -7.96
CA TRP A 192 -1.93 -7.49 -8.49
C TRP A 192 -1.69 -8.55 -7.42
N ASP A 193 -2.30 -9.73 -7.58
CA ASP A 193 -2.00 -10.87 -6.72
C ASP A 193 -0.55 -11.32 -6.95
N PHE A 194 0.26 -11.27 -5.89
CA PHE A 194 1.67 -11.66 -5.96
C PHE A 194 1.85 -13.16 -6.16
N GLU A 195 0.84 -14.00 -5.88
CA GLU A 195 0.89 -15.43 -6.12
C GLU A 195 0.91 -15.78 -7.61
N GLU A 196 0.37 -14.91 -8.46
CA GLU A 196 0.47 -15.05 -9.92
C GLU A 196 1.89 -14.77 -10.45
N PHE A 197 2.83 -14.36 -9.60
CA PHE A 197 4.22 -14.13 -10.00
C PHE A 197 5.05 -15.41 -10.02
N ILE A 198 4.43 -16.57 -9.78
CA ILE A 198 5.06 -17.88 -9.92
C ILE A 198 5.04 -18.30 -11.38
N ILE A 199 6.23 -18.40 -11.97
CA ILE A 199 6.42 -18.84 -13.36
C ILE A 199 7.49 -19.92 -13.34
N ASP A 200 7.16 -21.11 -13.87
CA ASP A 200 8.03 -22.29 -13.87
C ASP A 200 8.47 -22.71 -12.45
N GLY A 201 7.56 -22.64 -11.47
CA GLY A 201 7.82 -22.97 -10.06
C GLY A 201 8.75 -21.98 -9.35
N LYS A 202 9.03 -20.82 -9.95
CA LYS A 202 9.91 -19.79 -9.38
C LYS A 202 9.17 -18.48 -9.20
N PHE A 203 9.39 -17.83 -8.07
CA PHE A 203 8.89 -16.48 -7.81
C PHE A 203 9.65 -15.44 -8.64
N LYS A 204 8.98 -14.88 -9.66
CA LYS A 204 9.55 -13.92 -10.61
C LYS A 204 9.01 -12.50 -10.35
N ALA A 205 9.56 -11.85 -9.32
CA ALA A 205 9.44 -10.41 -9.12
C ALA A 205 10.85 -9.77 -9.20
N ALA A 206 11.07 -8.86 -10.14
CA ALA A 206 12.40 -8.39 -10.51
C ALA A 206 12.96 -7.31 -9.58
N TYR A 207 12.10 -6.51 -8.94
CA TYR A 207 12.51 -5.35 -8.13
C TYR A 207 11.60 -5.16 -6.91
N VAL A 208 12.12 -4.48 -5.90
CA VAL A 208 11.36 -3.99 -4.75
C VAL A 208 11.46 -2.46 -4.72
N ARG A 209 10.33 -1.77 -4.62
CA ARG A 209 10.24 -0.31 -4.44
C ARG A 209 9.59 -0.02 -3.10
N PHE A 210 10.06 0.99 -2.38
CA PHE A 210 9.36 1.45 -1.18
C PHE A 210 8.14 2.29 -1.60
N GLN A 211 6.96 1.91 -1.13
CA GLN A 211 5.69 2.53 -1.51
C GLN A 211 4.70 2.44 -0.34
N PRO A 212 4.89 3.25 0.72
CA PRO A 212 3.99 3.26 1.86
C PRO A 212 2.65 3.88 1.47
N ASP A 213 1.66 3.05 1.14
CA ASP A 213 0.29 3.50 0.83
C ASP A 213 -0.50 3.65 2.15
N PRO A 214 -0.84 4.87 2.61
CA PRO A 214 -1.46 5.06 3.92
C PRO A 214 -2.80 4.35 4.09
N ALA A 215 -3.60 4.24 3.02
CA ALA A 215 -4.87 3.54 3.06
C ALA A 215 -4.64 2.02 3.20
N MET A 216 -3.64 1.49 2.50
CA MET A 216 -3.22 0.10 2.63
C MET A 216 -2.70 -0.21 4.03
N LEU A 217 -1.80 0.63 4.57
CA LEU A 217 -1.21 0.42 5.89
C LEU A 217 -2.29 0.40 6.99
N ARG A 218 -3.27 1.31 6.93
CA ARG A 218 -4.44 1.27 7.81
C ARG A 218 -5.25 -0.01 7.66
N ALA A 219 -5.53 -0.43 6.42
CA ALA A 219 -6.30 -1.64 6.17
C ALA A 219 -5.59 -2.90 6.68
N ILE A 220 -4.26 -3.00 6.52
CA ILE A 220 -3.44 -4.08 7.09
C ILE A 220 -3.54 -4.08 8.62
N HIS A 221 -3.34 -2.92 9.25
CA HIS A 221 -3.44 -2.78 10.70
C HIS A 221 -4.80 -3.25 11.21
N THR A 222 -5.88 -2.72 10.63
CA THR A 222 -7.26 -3.08 11.00
C THR A 222 -7.54 -4.58 10.78
N ALA A 223 -7.15 -5.15 9.64
CA ALA A 223 -7.39 -6.55 9.35
C ALA A 223 -6.70 -7.49 10.34
N ILE A 224 -5.46 -7.16 10.75
CA ILE A 224 -4.73 -7.93 11.75
C ILE A 224 -5.31 -7.74 13.15
N TRP A 225 -5.45 -6.49 13.59
CA TRP A 225 -5.82 -6.20 14.97
C TRP A 225 -7.26 -6.52 15.30
N ASN A 226 -8.20 -6.42 14.37
CA ASN A 226 -9.57 -6.86 14.61
C ASN A 226 -9.61 -8.33 15.07
N GLN A 227 -8.74 -9.16 14.51
CA GLN A 227 -8.67 -10.60 14.79
C GLN A 227 -7.88 -10.89 16.06
N LEU A 228 -6.80 -10.15 16.31
CA LEU A 228 -6.07 -10.26 17.58
C LEU A 228 -6.93 -9.80 18.76
N PHE A 229 -7.69 -8.71 18.60
CA PHE A 229 -8.59 -8.21 19.63
C PHE A 229 -9.76 -9.15 19.91
N SER A 230 -10.32 -9.82 18.89
CA SER A 230 -11.37 -10.83 19.13
C SER A 230 -10.90 -12.01 19.97
N GLU A 231 -9.60 -12.28 19.98
CA GLU A 231 -8.96 -13.29 20.85
C GLU A 231 -8.45 -12.71 22.18
N GLY A 232 -8.78 -11.45 22.50
CA GLY A 232 -8.35 -10.80 23.74
C GLY A 232 -6.86 -10.46 23.80
N ILE A 233 -6.17 -10.37 22.65
CA ILE A 233 -4.77 -10.00 22.58
C ILE A 233 -4.66 -8.48 22.46
N GLU A 234 -4.00 -7.87 23.44
CA GLU A 234 -3.76 -6.42 23.48
C GLU A 234 -2.35 -6.04 22.97
N PRO A 235 -2.20 -4.91 22.26
CA PRO A 235 -0.89 -4.37 21.88
C PRO A 235 -0.01 -4.08 23.08
N ARG A 236 1.27 -4.47 22.98
CA ARG A 236 2.29 -4.16 23.99
C ARG A 236 3.41 -3.28 23.42
N PRO A 237 4.11 -2.51 24.27
CA PRO A 237 5.35 -1.84 23.84
C PRO A 237 6.36 -2.84 23.29
N VAL A 238 6.99 -2.52 22.16
CA VAL A 238 7.98 -3.39 21.51
C VAL A 238 9.32 -3.39 22.25
N SER A 239 9.64 -2.28 22.93
CA SER A 239 10.87 -2.10 23.71
C SER A 239 10.65 -1.03 24.77
N THR A 240 11.47 -1.05 25.81
CA THR A 240 11.57 0.00 26.83
C THR A 240 12.18 1.30 26.29
N SER A 241 12.90 1.26 25.17
CA SER A 241 13.69 2.37 24.63
C SER A 241 13.08 3.06 23.40
N GLY A 242 12.00 2.50 22.84
CA GLY A 242 11.32 3.00 21.66
C GLY A 242 9.91 3.52 21.97
N THR A 243 9.30 4.19 21.00
CA THR A 243 7.90 4.65 21.10
C THR A 243 6.92 3.71 20.41
N ALA A 244 7.41 2.74 19.62
CA ALA A 244 6.57 1.80 18.89
C ALA A 244 5.90 0.79 19.83
N VAL A 245 4.59 0.61 19.67
CA VAL A 245 3.83 -0.53 20.20
C VAL A 245 3.64 -1.57 19.10
N GLN A 246 3.32 -2.81 19.48
CA GLN A 246 2.95 -3.85 18.53
C GLN A 246 1.80 -3.33 17.64
N GLY A 247 1.88 -3.59 16.34
CA GLY A 247 0.96 -3.03 15.34
C GLY A 247 1.43 -1.77 14.66
N ASP A 248 2.28 -0.97 15.32
CA ASP A 248 2.77 0.27 14.72
C ASP A 248 3.71 -0.01 13.56
N PHE A 249 3.50 0.70 12.45
CA PHE A 249 4.47 0.73 11.37
C PHE A 249 5.71 1.51 11.79
N LEU A 250 6.87 0.89 11.61
CA LEU A 250 8.17 1.42 12.02
C LEU A 250 8.69 2.46 11.04
N TRP A 251 9.36 3.47 11.57
CA TRP A 251 10.07 4.47 10.78
C TRP A 251 11.17 3.82 9.90
N PRO A 252 11.10 3.98 8.57
CA PRO A 252 12.00 3.31 7.64
C PRO A 252 13.41 3.91 7.56
N PRO A 253 14.42 3.13 7.09
CA PRO A 253 15.77 3.62 6.84
C PRO A 253 15.82 4.48 5.56
N VAL A 254 15.41 5.74 5.66
CA VAL A 254 15.28 6.64 4.51
C VAL A 254 16.45 7.61 4.36
N GLU A 255 16.67 8.07 3.14
CA GLU A 255 17.61 9.13 2.78
C GLU A 255 16.91 10.22 1.94
N VAL A 256 17.50 11.40 1.86
CA VAL A 256 17.00 12.48 0.99
C VAL A 256 17.40 12.16 -0.45
N VAL A 257 16.41 11.96 -1.33
CA VAL A 257 16.63 11.58 -2.74
C VAL A 257 16.43 12.72 -3.73
N ARG A 258 15.67 13.76 -3.36
CA ARG A 258 15.45 14.92 -4.24
C ARG A 258 15.45 16.23 -3.46
N MET A 259 16.33 17.12 -3.88
CA MET A 259 16.34 18.53 -3.46
C MET A 259 15.68 19.39 -4.55
N PRO A 260 14.96 20.47 -4.20
CA PRO A 260 14.79 21.04 -2.86
C PRO A 260 13.60 20.49 -2.05
N ALA A 261 12.80 19.58 -2.62
CA ALA A 261 11.58 19.06 -1.99
C ALA A 261 11.83 18.25 -0.70
N ALA A 262 13.08 17.86 -0.45
CA ALA A 262 13.49 16.99 0.65
C ALA A 262 12.73 15.64 0.65
N ASP A 263 12.41 15.14 -0.54
CA ASP A 263 11.76 13.84 -0.72
C ASP A 263 12.61 12.73 -0.09
N LEU A 264 11.96 11.84 0.66
CA LEU A 264 12.60 10.73 1.35
C LEU A 264 12.28 9.38 0.70
N ASP A 265 13.28 8.54 0.50
CA ASP A 265 13.10 7.17 0.01
C ASP A 265 14.10 6.22 0.69
N ILE A 266 13.83 4.91 0.64
CA ILE A 266 14.77 3.89 1.12
C ILE A 266 15.88 3.70 0.07
N PRO A 267 17.17 3.75 0.46
CA PRO A 267 18.29 3.54 -0.44
C PRO A 267 18.15 2.23 -1.26
N PRO A 268 18.50 2.23 -2.57
CA PRO A 268 18.39 1.03 -3.41
C PRO A 268 19.13 -0.20 -2.87
N SER A 269 20.27 0.02 -2.20
CA SER A 269 21.07 -1.04 -1.55
C SER A 269 20.27 -1.73 -0.44
N ILE A 270 19.57 -0.97 0.41
CA ILE A 270 18.73 -1.52 1.48
C ILE A 270 17.53 -2.27 0.91
N ARG A 271 16.84 -1.72 -0.10
CA ARG A 271 15.69 -2.37 -0.76
C ARG A 271 16.07 -3.71 -1.38
N SER A 272 17.14 -3.73 -2.16
CA SER A 272 17.52 -4.89 -2.96
C SER A 272 18.26 -5.95 -2.16
N GLN A 273 19.19 -5.54 -1.29
CA GLN A 273 20.05 -6.48 -0.56
C GLN A 273 19.41 -6.97 0.74
N ARG A 274 18.59 -6.16 1.42
CA ARG A 274 18.03 -6.57 2.73
C ARG A 274 16.56 -6.94 2.62
N ILE A 275 15.75 -6.02 2.14
CA ILE A 275 14.28 -6.18 2.14
C ILE A 275 13.85 -7.30 1.20
N ARG A 276 14.35 -7.33 -0.05
CA ARG A 276 14.06 -8.43 -0.98
C ARG A 276 14.61 -9.78 -0.52
N GLN A 277 15.80 -9.78 0.09
CA GLN A 277 16.45 -11.01 0.56
C GLN A 277 15.58 -11.73 1.61
N ALA A 278 14.78 -11.00 2.39
CA ALA A 278 13.80 -11.58 3.31
C ALA A 278 12.91 -12.63 2.64
N ILE A 279 12.41 -12.33 1.44
CA ILE A 279 11.50 -13.21 0.70
C ILE A 279 12.25 -14.45 0.23
N SER A 280 13.41 -14.26 -0.41
CA SER A 280 14.22 -15.37 -0.92
C SER A 280 14.64 -16.35 0.19
N GLU A 281 14.99 -15.84 1.37
CA GLU A 281 15.35 -16.67 2.52
C GLU A 281 14.17 -17.48 3.07
N LYS A 282 12.97 -16.91 3.04
CA LYS A 282 11.77 -17.63 3.47
C LYS A 282 11.33 -18.65 2.43
N MET A 283 11.35 -18.30 1.14
CA MET A 283 11.02 -19.20 0.03
C MET A 283 11.83 -20.49 0.08
N HIS A 284 13.13 -20.45 0.36
CA HIS A 284 13.99 -21.65 0.35
C HIS A 284 13.60 -22.71 1.41
N GLY A 285 12.96 -22.29 2.50
CA GLY A 285 12.52 -23.20 3.57
C GLY A 285 11.01 -23.23 3.76
N HIS A 286 10.25 -22.78 2.76
CA HIS A 286 8.80 -22.70 2.80
C HIS A 286 8.20 -24.04 2.39
N THR A 287 7.41 -24.65 3.27
CA THR A 287 6.69 -25.91 3.00
C THR A 287 5.28 -25.85 3.59
N SER A 288 4.38 -26.72 3.15
CA SER A 288 3.03 -26.86 3.74
C SER A 288 3.06 -27.08 5.25
N SER A 289 4.02 -27.87 5.74
CA SER A 289 4.19 -28.16 7.17
C SER A 289 4.90 -27.06 7.96
N ARG A 290 5.57 -26.13 7.27
CA ARG A 290 6.33 -25.02 7.87
C ARG A 290 6.11 -23.75 7.05
N PRO A 291 4.91 -23.16 7.10
CA PRO A 291 4.63 -21.93 6.39
C PRO A 291 5.52 -20.80 6.91
N ARG A 292 6.00 -19.96 5.99
CA ARG A 292 6.97 -18.88 6.25
C ARG A 292 6.63 -17.59 5.51
N LEU A 293 5.58 -17.64 4.71
CA LEU A 293 5.07 -16.59 3.84
C LEU A 293 3.56 -16.71 3.93
N PHE A 294 2.90 -15.57 4.09
CA PHE A 294 1.47 -15.53 4.36
C PHE A 294 0.81 -14.51 3.45
N HIS A 295 -0.41 -14.80 3.06
CA HIS A 295 -1.24 -13.98 2.20
C HIS A 295 -2.33 -13.34 3.06
N LEU A 296 -2.31 -12.02 3.12
CA LEU A 296 -3.35 -11.21 3.74
C LEU A 296 -4.15 -10.50 2.63
N GLU A 297 -5.45 -10.69 2.60
CA GLU A 297 -6.37 -9.94 1.74
C GLU A 297 -6.94 -8.76 2.53
N VAL A 298 -6.88 -7.56 1.97
CA VAL A 298 -7.44 -6.35 2.59
C VAL A 298 -8.31 -5.57 1.63
N GLN A 299 -9.39 -4.98 2.16
CA GLN A 299 -10.27 -4.11 1.40
C GLN A 299 -9.78 -2.66 1.46
N VAL A 300 -9.36 -2.11 0.32
CA VAL A 300 -8.90 -0.72 0.20
C VAL A 300 -9.69 -0.04 -0.90
N GLN A 301 -10.44 1.01 -0.55
CA GLN A 301 -11.23 1.81 -1.50
C GLN A 301 -12.17 0.94 -2.39
N GLY A 302 -12.83 -0.04 -1.78
CA GLY A 302 -13.77 -0.91 -2.50
C GLY A 302 -13.11 -2.05 -3.31
N ARG A 303 -11.79 -2.22 -3.23
CA ARG A 303 -11.07 -3.30 -3.92
C ARG A 303 -10.34 -4.19 -2.93
N ILE A 304 -10.37 -5.49 -3.19
CA ILE A 304 -9.50 -6.46 -2.51
C ILE A 304 -8.08 -6.26 -3.04
N ARG A 305 -7.12 -6.16 -2.13
CA ARG A 305 -5.70 -6.09 -2.44
C ARG A 305 -4.95 -7.17 -1.67
N HIS A 306 -3.87 -7.65 -2.29
CA HIS A 306 -3.15 -8.84 -1.86
C HIS A 306 -1.82 -8.46 -1.24
N VAL A 307 -1.66 -8.77 0.04
CA VAL A 307 -0.48 -8.40 0.83
C VAL A 307 0.30 -9.66 1.21
N LEU A 308 1.54 -9.73 0.76
CA LEU A 308 2.50 -10.74 1.17
C LEU A 308 3.12 -10.32 2.51
N MET A 309 2.89 -11.13 3.54
CA MET A 309 3.45 -10.98 4.88
C MET A 309 4.66 -11.90 5.06
N VAL A 310 5.77 -11.32 5.51
CA VAL A 310 7.06 -12.01 5.64
C VAL A 310 7.64 -11.78 7.04
N PRO A 311 7.76 -12.81 7.89
CA PRO A 311 8.35 -12.67 9.20
C PRO A 311 9.86 -12.35 9.08
N GLY A 312 10.28 -11.21 9.60
CA GLY A 312 11.66 -10.74 9.62
C GLY A 312 12.53 -11.43 10.69
N ARG A 313 13.84 -11.16 10.64
CA ARG A 313 14.77 -11.41 11.75
C ARG A 313 15.22 -10.06 12.28
N ASP A 314 14.86 -9.73 13.51
CA ASP A 314 14.83 -8.33 13.97
C ASP A 314 16.19 -7.66 13.88
N TYR A 315 17.28 -8.36 14.26
CA TYR A 315 18.65 -7.84 14.23
C TYR A 315 19.13 -7.40 12.83
N ARG A 316 18.51 -7.87 11.74
CA ARG A 316 18.88 -7.47 10.37
C ARG A 316 18.22 -6.15 9.95
N TYR A 317 17.04 -5.87 10.48
CA TYR A 317 16.18 -4.78 10.01
C TYR A 317 16.07 -3.65 11.02
N VAL A 318 16.23 -3.92 12.32
CA VAL A 318 16.07 -2.96 13.41
C VAL A 318 17.32 -2.99 14.31
N HIS A 319 17.65 -1.87 14.95
CA HIS A 319 18.64 -1.83 16.02
C HIS A 319 17.96 -2.18 17.34
N LEU A 320 18.10 -3.43 17.79
CA LEU A 320 17.50 -3.92 19.03
C LEU A 320 18.54 -4.51 19.95
N TRP A 321 18.42 -4.16 21.23
CA TRP A 321 19.17 -4.75 22.32
C TRP A 321 18.22 -5.65 23.11
N ARG A 322 18.32 -6.97 22.90
CA ARG A 322 17.79 -8.13 23.68
C ARG A 322 16.33 -8.19 24.16
N ASP A 323 15.54 -7.13 24.19
CA ASP A 323 14.25 -7.11 24.92
C ASP A 323 13.02 -7.48 24.07
N GLN A 324 13.05 -8.56 23.28
CA GLN A 324 11.96 -8.90 22.34
C GLN A 324 11.26 -10.24 22.57
N ASP A 325 11.27 -10.77 23.79
CA ASP A 325 10.73 -12.11 24.06
C ASP A 325 9.24 -12.28 23.71
N SER A 326 8.50 -11.19 23.47
CA SER A 326 7.06 -11.21 23.17
C SER A 326 6.66 -10.73 21.76
N SER A 327 7.60 -10.31 20.91
CA SER A 327 7.27 -9.71 19.60
C SER A 327 8.12 -10.27 18.45
N GLN A 328 7.54 -10.31 17.25
CA GLN A 328 8.21 -10.68 16.00
C GLN A 328 8.05 -9.57 14.96
N LEU A 329 9.13 -9.22 14.25
CA LEU A 329 9.04 -8.29 13.11
C LEU A 329 8.36 -8.94 11.91
N TRP A 330 7.49 -8.20 11.25
CA TRP A 330 6.83 -8.55 10.00
C TRP A 330 7.08 -7.48 8.93
N LEU A 331 7.34 -7.93 7.69
CA LEU A 331 7.49 -7.09 6.51
C LEU A 331 6.30 -7.31 5.58
N PHE A 332 5.80 -6.23 4.99
CA PHE A 332 4.59 -6.24 4.17
C PHE A 332 4.90 -5.80 2.74
N PHE A 333 4.42 -6.58 1.78
CA PHE A 333 4.63 -6.35 0.36
C PHE A 333 3.34 -6.47 -0.41
N GLU A 334 3.24 -5.75 -1.52
CA GLU A 334 2.17 -5.89 -2.48
C GLU A 334 2.73 -6.23 -3.86
N GLY A 335 2.03 -7.11 -4.58
CA GLY A 335 2.34 -7.42 -5.97
C GLY A 335 1.97 -6.27 -6.90
N MET A 336 2.90 -5.91 -7.79
CA MET A 336 2.67 -4.85 -8.79
C MET A 336 2.98 -5.38 -10.19
N ARG A 337 2.00 -5.31 -11.09
CA ARG A 337 2.13 -5.67 -12.50
C ARG A 337 2.31 -4.41 -13.36
N PRO A 338 3.17 -4.42 -14.39
CA PRO A 338 3.26 -3.27 -15.29
C PRO A 338 1.93 -3.07 -16.01
N GLY A 339 1.50 -1.82 -16.10
CA GLY A 339 0.29 -1.44 -16.84
C GLY A 339 0.44 -1.70 -18.34
N PHE A 340 -0.70 -1.79 -19.04
CA PHE A 340 -0.75 -2.10 -20.46
C PHE A 340 0.10 -1.15 -21.34
N PHE A 341 0.18 0.12 -20.94
CA PHE A 341 0.89 1.17 -21.68
C PHE A 341 2.41 1.20 -21.49
N VAL A 342 2.95 0.39 -20.57
CA VAL A 342 4.36 0.49 -20.18
C VAL A 342 5.29 -0.24 -21.17
N GLY A 343 4.76 -0.91 -22.18
CA GLY A 343 5.55 -1.56 -23.23
C GLY A 343 6.11 -2.93 -22.82
N LYS A 344 6.50 -3.72 -23.82
CA LYS A 344 7.03 -5.08 -23.63
C LYS A 344 8.47 -4.98 -23.11
N GLY A 345 8.70 -5.37 -21.86
CA GLY A 345 10.03 -5.34 -21.23
C GLY A 345 10.00 -5.11 -19.72
N TYR A 346 8.86 -4.64 -19.19
CA TYR A 346 8.68 -4.49 -17.76
C TYR A 346 8.29 -5.83 -17.12
N SER A 347 8.86 -6.09 -15.95
CA SER A 347 8.66 -7.32 -15.19
C SER A 347 7.87 -7.03 -13.91
N ASN A 348 7.15 -8.02 -13.39
CA ASN A 348 6.45 -7.89 -12.12
C ASN A 348 7.42 -7.41 -11.03
N ARG A 349 6.93 -6.57 -10.12
CA ARG A 349 7.71 -6.03 -9.00
C ARG A 349 6.91 -6.12 -7.71
N LEU A 350 7.59 -5.89 -6.60
CA LEU A 350 6.95 -5.74 -5.29
C LEU A 350 7.01 -4.30 -4.82
N ALA A 351 5.90 -3.81 -4.31
CA ALA A 351 5.85 -2.62 -3.48
C ALA A 351 6.08 -3.04 -2.02
N PHE A 352 7.18 -2.62 -1.41
CA PHE A 352 7.39 -2.75 0.02
C PHE A 352 6.62 -1.65 0.74
N LEU A 353 5.66 -2.04 1.56
CA LEU A 353 4.70 -1.15 2.20
C LEU A 353 5.25 -0.62 3.52
N GLY A 354 5.85 -1.51 4.32
CA GLY A 354 6.35 -1.16 5.64
C GLY A 354 6.70 -2.39 6.48
N ALA A 355 7.06 -2.14 7.74
CA ALA A 355 7.37 -3.17 8.72
C ALA A 355 6.67 -2.86 10.04
N MET A 356 6.20 -3.88 10.76
CA MET A 356 5.60 -3.74 12.10
C MET A 356 6.01 -4.91 12.99
N PHE A 357 5.96 -4.72 14.30
CA PHE A 357 6.05 -5.84 15.25
C PHE A 357 4.66 -6.38 15.55
N LEU A 358 4.50 -7.70 15.55
CA LEU A 358 3.30 -8.39 16.01
C LEU A 358 3.62 -9.23 17.25
N PRO A 359 2.62 -9.59 18.08
CA PRO A 359 2.82 -10.56 19.15
C PRO A 359 3.39 -11.88 18.63
N ASN A 360 4.23 -12.54 19.43
CA ASN A 360 4.70 -13.89 19.11
C ASN A 360 3.51 -14.86 19.02
N GLY A 361 3.43 -15.63 17.93
CA GLY A 361 2.32 -16.54 17.66
C GLY A 361 1.11 -15.87 16.99
N ALA A 362 1.18 -14.58 16.65
CA ALA A 362 0.12 -13.90 15.91
C ALA A 362 -0.24 -14.63 14.60
N GLU A 363 0.73 -15.24 13.93
CA GLU A 363 0.50 -16.02 12.71
C GLU A 363 -0.45 -17.20 12.93
N TYR A 364 -0.39 -17.85 14.10
CA TYR A 364 -1.25 -18.98 14.41
C TYR A 364 -2.69 -18.51 14.58
N VAL A 365 -2.87 -17.44 15.35
CA VAL A 365 -4.18 -16.82 15.58
C VAL A 365 -4.81 -16.36 14.27
N LEU A 366 -4.04 -15.65 13.43
CA LEU A 366 -4.53 -15.13 12.16
C LEU A 366 -4.86 -16.25 11.16
N LEU A 367 -4.11 -17.35 11.16
CA LEU A 367 -4.41 -18.54 10.34
C LEU A 367 -5.70 -19.23 10.81
N GLN A 368 -5.87 -19.41 12.12
CA GLN A 368 -7.07 -20.03 12.68
C GLN A 368 -8.34 -19.22 12.40
N ALA A 369 -8.23 -17.89 12.48
CA ALA A 369 -9.31 -16.96 12.13
C ALA A 369 -9.54 -16.83 10.62
N ASN A 370 -8.75 -17.51 9.77
CA ASN A 370 -8.75 -17.36 8.31
C ASN A 370 -8.57 -15.89 7.85
N ALA A 371 -7.90 -15.09 8.67
CA ALA A 371 -7.55 -13.70 8.37
C ALA A 371 -6.33 -13.62 7.47
N VAL A 372 -5.43 -14.58 7.59
CA VAL A 372 -4.32 -14.81 6.68
C VAL A 372 -4.35 -16.25 6.18
N LYS A 373 -3.82 -16.46 4.98
CA LYS A 373 -3.63 -17.79 4.36
C LYS A 373 -2.14 -18.07 4.21
N VAL A 374 -1.77 -19.33 4.02
CA VAL A 374 -0.41 -19.68 3.60
C VAL A 374 -0.22 -19.21 2.16
N ALA A 375 0.82 -18.40 1.91
CA ALA A 375 1.11 -17.91 0.57
C ALA A 375 1.73 -19.01 -0.31
N PHE A 376 1.60 -18.89 -1.62
CA PHE A 376 2.22 -19.81 -2.60
C PHE A 376 1.95 -21.31 -2.36
N PRO A 377 0.69 -21.71 -2.12
CA PRO A 377 0.36 -23.12 -1.82
C PRO A 377 0.77 -24.09 -2.95
N SER A 378 0.90 -23.59 -4.18
CA SER A 378 1.28 -24.37 -5.36
C SER A 378 2.75 -24.78 -5.43
N ILE A 379 3.63 -24.21 -4.60
CA ILE A 379 5.06 -24.52 -4.56
C ILE A 379 5.40 -25.45 -3.38
N LEU A 380 4.40 -25.76 -2.54
CA LEU A 380 4.58 -26.45 -1.27
C LEU A 380 4.67 -27.97 -1.35
#